data_AF-A0A1C7N4D7-F1
#
_entry.id   AF-A0A1C7N4D7-F1
#
_cell.length_a   1.000
_cell.length_b   1.000
_cell.length_c   1.000
_cell.angle_alpha   90.00
_cell.angle_beta   90.00
_cell.angle_gamma   90.00
#
_symmetry.space_group_name_H-M   'P 1'
#
loop_
_entity.id
_entity.type
_entity.pdbx_description
1 polymer ?
#
loop_
_entity_poly.entity_id
_entity_poly.type
_entity_poly.pdbx_seq_one_letter_code
_entity_poly.pdbx_strand_id
1 'polypeptide(L)'
;MNAIRSVYNGLGCSILLWGHSTLLVAIQWLSVFIWPFSTQWYYKFHAHLMRQWAQNLFQVMHMFAPGELVITFDKSCTEGDSLFVEPEESQEALLERILTRNKYGEVIGVSFPEKLIMIANHQIYADWIYIWFLAYLSKAHGALKIMLKYSLSLVPVYGM
;
A
#
# COMPACT_ATOMS: atom_id res chain seq x y z
N MET A 1 -18.82 -24.28 20.73
CA MET A 1 -19.02 -22.87 21.14
C MET A 1 -17.93 -21.92 20.63
N ASN A 2 -16.64 -22.26 20.74
CA ASN A 2 -15.55 -21.35 20.32
C ASN A 2 -15.50 -21.09 18.79
N ALA A 3 -15.77 -22.10 17.96
CA ALA A 3 -15.82 -21.94 16.50
C ALA A 3 -16.95 -21.01 16.06
N ILE A 4 -18.16 -21.16 16.62
CA ILE A 4 -19.32 -20.30 16.30
C ILE A 4 -19.05 -18.85 16.73
N ARG A 5 -18.43 -18.64 17.90
CA ARG A 5 -18.05 -17.30 18.37
C ARG A 5 -16.96 -16.68 17.48
N SER A 6 -15.99 -17.47 17.02
CA SER A 6 -14.96 -17.03 16.08
C SER A 6 -15.57 -16.62 14.73
N VAL A 7 -16.49 -17.42 14.18
CA VAL A 7 -17.20 -17.09 12.94
C VAL A 7 -18.02 -15.81 13.10
N TYR A 8 -18.77 -15.68 14.20
CA TYR A 8 -19.59 -14.49 14.46
C TYR A 8 -18.73 -13.23 14.62
N ASN A 9 -17.61 -13.33 15.34
CA ASN A 9 -16.67 -12.22 15.51
C ASN A 9 -16.00 -11.84 14.19
N GLY A 10 -15.60 -12.83 13.37
CA GLY A 10 -15.02 -12.61 12.05
C GLY A 10 -16.01 -11.94 11.09
N LEU A 11 -17.27 -12.41 11.08
CA LEU A 11 -18.34 -11.81 10.27
C LEU A 11 -18.63 -10.36 10.72
N GLY A 12 -18.71 -10.13 12.04
CA GLY A 12 -18.89 -8.80 12.61
C GLY A 12 -17.76 -7.84 12.24
N CYS A 13 -16.49 -8.26 12.37
CA CYS A 13 -15.35 -7.46 11.93
C CYS A 13 -15.39 -7.16 10.43
N SER A 14 -15.77 -8.14 9.60
CA SER A 14 -15.88 -7.96 8.15
C SER A 14 -16.89 -6.87 7.79
N ILE A 15 -18.07 -6.90 8.41
CA ILE A 15 -19.14 -5.92 8.21
C ILE A 15 -18.67 -4.52 8.64
N LEU A 16 -17.99 -4.41 9.78
CA LEU A 16 -17.47 -3.14 10.27
C LEU A 16 -16.39 -2.56 9.35
N LEU A 17 -15.43 -3.38 8.89
CA LEU A 17 -14.38 -2.95 7.96
C LEU A 17 -14.97 -2.51 6.62
N TRP A 18 -15.98 -3.23 6.12
CA TRP A 18 -16.70 -2.86 4.90
C TRP A 18 -17.50 -1.56 5.06
N GLY A 19 -18.23 -1.41 6.17
CA GLY A 19 -18.96 -0.19 6.49
C GLY A 19 -18.04 1.02 6.61
N HIS A 20 -16.91 0.87 7.31
CA HIS A 20 -15.88 1.90 7.41
C HIS A 20 -15.30 2.28 6.05
N SER A 21 -14.97 1.29 5.21
CA SER A 21 -14.47 1.51 3.84
C SER A 21 -15.48 2.30 2.99
N THR A 22 -16.75 1.94 3.08
CA THR A 22 -17.84 2.59 2.33
C THR A 22 -18.01 4.04 2.77
N LEU A 23 -17.94 4.31 4.09
CA LEU A 23 -17.99 5.66 4.63
C LEU A 23 -16.79 6.50 4.20
N LEU A 24 -15.57 5.95 4.20
CA LEU A 24 -14.39 6.67 3.73
C LEU A 24 -14.53 7.10 2.27
N VAL A 25 -15.01 6.21 1.39
CA VAL A 25 -15.25 6.53 -0.02
C VAL A 25 -16.35 7.58 -0.17
N ALA A 26 -17.46 7.44 0.56
CA ALA A 26 -18.55 8.43 0.54
C ALA A 26 -18.07 9.82 0.98
N ILE A 27 -17.28 9.88 2.07
CA ILE A 27 -16.69 11.12 2.59
C ILE A 27 -15.67 11.70 1.59
N GLN A 28 -14.93 10.85 0.88
CA GLN A 28 -14.04 11.30 -0.18
C GLN A 28 -14.81 12.01 -1.29
N TRP A 29 -15.99 11.52 -1.70
CA TRP A 29 -16.83 12.24 -2.66
C TRP A 29 -17.34 13.58 -2.13
N LEU A 30 -17.69 13.66 -0.84
CA LEU A 30 -18.12 14.90 -0.20
C LEU A 30 -17.00 15.96 -0.14
N SER A 31 -15.73 15.55 -0.21
CA SER A 31 -14.60 16.48 -0.22
C SER A 31 -14.58 17.42 -1.44
N VAL A 32 -15.29 17.08 -2.53
CA VAL A 32 -15.45 17.96 -3.70
C VAL A 32 -16.05 19.31 -3.32
N PHE A 33 -16.86 19.36 -2.26
CA PHE A 33 -17.39 20.62 -1.74
C PHE A 33 -16.35 21.48 -1.01
N ILE A 34 -15.21 20.92 -0.59
CA ILE A 34 -14.10 21.65 0.03
C ILE A 34 -13.22 22.32 -1.04
N TRP A 35 -13.12 21.71 -2.22
CA TRP A 35 -12.29 22.17 -3.33
C TRP A 35 -12.46 23.66 -3.70
N PRO A 36 -13.69 24.22 -3.86
CA PRO A 36 -13.86 25.62 -4.24
C PRO A 36 -13.43 26.63 -3.16
N PHE A 37 -13.36 26.22 -1.89
CA PHE A 37 -13.02 27.12 -0.78
C PHE A 37 -11.52 27.10 -0.46
N SER A 38 -10.86 25.94 -0.58
CA SER A 38 -9.40 25.85 -0.40
C SER A 38 -8.81 24.57 -0.97
N THR A 39 -7.90 24.73 -1.91
CA THR A 39 -7.11 23.63 -2.48
C THR A 39 -6.18 22.99 -1.44
N GLN A 40 -5.59 23.75 -0.54
CA GLN A 40 -4.69 23.21 0.49
C GLN A 40 -5.42 22.28 1.46
N TRP A 41 -6.61 22.69 1.93
CA TRP A 41 -7.42 21.86 2.81
C TRP A 41 -7.96 20.63 2.09
N TYR A 42 -8.36 20.78 0.83
CA TYR A 42 -8.77 19.66 -0.01
C TYR A 42 -7.69 18.58 -0.12
N TYR A 43 -6.44 18.95 -0.41
CA TYR A 43 -5.33 17.99 -0.50
C TYR A 43 -4.94 17.38 0.84
N LYS A 44 -4.93 18.18 1.92
CA LYS A 44 -4.68 17.65 3.28
C LYS A 44 -5.75 16.65 3.70
N PHE A 45 -7.00 16.93 3.38
CA PHE A 45 -8.14 16.05 3.66
C PHE A 45 -8.05 14.75 2.86
N HIS A 46 -7.75 14.82 1.57
CA HIS A 46 -7.51 13.64 0.73
C HIS A 46 -6.36 12.79 1.26
N ALA A 47 -5.24 13.41 1.64
CA ALA A 47 -4.11 12.69 2.21
C ALA A 47 -4.50 11.96 3.50
N HIS A 48 -5.34 12.56 4.34
CA HIS A 48 -5.88 11.91 5.52
C HIS A 48 -6.77 10.71 5.17
N LEU A 49 -7.71 10.87 4.22
CA LEU A 49 -8.59 9.78 3.79
C LEU A 49 -7.81 8.62 3.16
N MET A 50 -6.82 8.91 2.31
CA MET A 50 -5.94 7.90 1.71
C MET A 50 -5.15 7.13 2.77
N ARG A 51 -4.71 7.80 3.84
CA ARG A 51 -4.09 7.13 4.98
C ARG A 51 -5.05 6.17 5.67
N GLN A 52 -6.29 6.60 5.95
CA GLN A 52 -7.29 5.73 6.58
C GLN A 52 -7.64 4.53 5.70
N TRP A 53 -7.75 4.76 4.39
CA TRP A 53 -7.97 3.71 3.40
C TRP A 53 -6.82 2.68 3.41
N ALA A 54 -5.57 3.14 3.36
CA ALA A 54 -4.39 2.28 3.40
C ALA A 54 -4.34 1.43 4.69
N GLN A 55 -4.65 2.02 5.84
CA GLN A 55 -4.72 1.30 7.11
C GLN A 55 -5.81 0.24 7.13
N ASN A 56 -6.98 0.53 6.56
CA ASN A 56 -8.08 -0.43 6.46
C ASN A 56 -7.69 -1.62 5.55
N LEU A 57 -7.11 -1.34 4.38
CA LEU A 57 -6.61 -2.39 3.48
C LEU A 57 -5.58 -3.29 4.17
N PHE A 58 -4.62 -2.69 4.88
CA PHE A 58 -3.61 -3.46 5.62
C PHE A 58 -4.24 -4.32 6.73
N GLN A 59 -5.24 -3.80 7.44
CA GLN A 59 -5.96 -4.54 8.46
C GLN A 59 -6.72 -5.75 7.86
N VAL A 60 -7.35 -5.56 6.71
CA VAL A 60 -8.02 -6.65 5.98
C VAL A 60 -7.00 -7.72 5.59
N MET A 61 -5.86 -7.34 5.00
CA MET A 61 -4.79 -8.30 4.67
C MET A 61 -4.32 -9.06 5.91
N HIS A 62 -4.07 -8.37 7.02
CA HIS A 62 -3.63 -9.01 8.25
C HIS A 62 -4.64 -10.01 8.83
N MET A 63 -5.94 -9.72 8.72
CA MET A 63 -7.00 -10.61 9.22
C MET A 63 -7.25 -11.83 8.33
N PHE A 64 -7.25 -11.66 7.00
CA PHE A 64 -7.70 -12.70 6.06
C PHE A 64 -6.57 -13.41 5.32
N ALA A 65 -5.41 -12.75 5.19
CA ALA A 65 -4.25 -13.27 4.50
C ALA A 65 -2.96 -12.86 5.24
N PRO A 66 -2.78 -13.28 6.51
CA PRO A 66 -1.52 -13.06 7.20
C PRO A 66 -0.41 -13.78 6.42
N GLY A 67 0.60 -13.02 6.00
CA GLY A 67 1.69 -13.52 5.18
C GLY A 67 2.96 -12.72 5.43
N GLU A 68 4.09 -13.36 5.16
CA GLU A 68 5.40 -12.73 5.23
C GLU A 68 5.73 -12.11 3.87
N LEU A 69 5.92 -10.78 3.87
CA LEU A 69 6.36 -10.06 2.68
C LEU A 69 7.89 -10.02 2.69
N VAL A 70 8.51 -10.88 1.86
CA VAL A 70 9.96 -10.88 1.64
C VAL A 70 10.26 -9.97 0.48
N ILE A 71 11.08 -8.94 0.71
CA ILE A 71 11.49 -7.98 -0.29
C ILE A 71 13.01 -8.10 -0.48
N THR A 72 13.43 -8.20 -1.73
CA THR A 72 14.84 -8.15 -2.11
C THR A 72 15.06 -6.96 -3.03
N PHE A 73 16.25 -6.38 -2.95
CA PHE A 73 16.62 -5.22 -3.75
C PHE A 73 17.85 -5.50 -4.60
N ASP A 74 17.81 -4.95 -5.81
CA ASP A 74 18.99 -4.84 -6.65
C ASP A 74 19.82 -3.61 -6.24
N LYS A 75 21.14 -3.68 -6.45
CA LYS A 75 22.08 -2.58 -6.14
C LYS A 75 21.68 -1.29 -6.86
N SER A 76 21.11 -1.38 -8.07
CA SER A 76 20.65 -0.23 -8.84
C SER A 76 19.58 0.60 -8.12
N CYS A 77 18.89 0.04 -7.11
CA CYS A 77 17.87 0.76 -6.36
C CYS A 77 18.43 1.80 -5.39
N THR A 78 19.73 1.74 -5.08
CA THR A 78 20.42 2.65 -4.13
C THR A 78 21.60 3.39 -4.71
N GLU A 79 21.97 3.12 -5.96
CA GLU A 79 23.13 3.70 -6.65
C GLU A 79 23.04 5.22 -6.91
N GLY A 80 21.87 5.84 -6.69
CA GLY A 80 21.67 7.27 -6.92
C GLY A 80 22.39 8.22 -5.95
N ASP A 81 22.94 7.74 -4.84
CA ASP A 81 23.40 8.62 -3.75
C ASP A 81 24.80 8.30 -3.16
N SER A 82 25.56 7.36 -3.73
CA SER A 82 26.91 7.07 -3.20
C SER A 82 27.94 6.68 -4.26
N LEU A 83 28.94 7.54 -4.42
CA LEU A 83 30.18 7.37 -5.19
C LEU A 83 31.12 6.25 -4.65
N PHE A 84 30.69 5.52 -3.62
CA PHE A 84 31.47 4.50 -2.92
C PHE A 84 30.55 3.30 -2.65
N VAL A 85 30.70 2.25 -3.46
CA VAL A 85 30.05 0.96 -3.24
C VAL A 85 31.07 0.07 -2.53
N GLU A 86 30.82 -0.26 -1.26
CA GLU A 86 31.59 -1.29 -0.57
C GLU A 86 31.29 -2.68 -1.16
N PRO A 87 32.26 -3.61 -1.17
CA PRO A 87 32.20 -4.77 -2.07
C PRO A 87 31.10 -5.80 -1.76
N GLU A 88 30.54 -5.85 -0.55
CA GLU A 88 29.55 -6.85 -0.14
C GLU A 88 28.55 -6.29 0.88
N GLU A 89 27.69 -5.34 0.48
CA GLU A 89 26.58 -4.90 1.34
C GLU A 89 25.52 -6.02 1.46
N SER A 90 25.16 -6.39 2.69
CA SER A 90 24.07 -7.34 2.95
C SER A 90 22.71 -6.73 2.56
N GLN A 91 21.75 -7.57 2.16
CA GLN A 91 20.39 -7.12 1.81
C GLN A 91 19.71 -6.33 2.95
N GLU A 92 20.06 -6.62 4.20
CA GLU A 92 19.57 -5.91 5.38
C GLU A 92 20.10 -4.47 5.45
N ALA A 93 21.39 -4.26 5.16
CA ALA A 93 21.98 -2.91 5.11
C ALA A 93 21.33 -2.06 4.01
N LEU A 94 21.08 -2.69 2.86
CA LEU A 94 20.41 -2.06 1.73
C LEU A 94 18.97 -1.64 2.07
N LEU A 95 18.23 -2.52 2.76
CA LEU A 95 16.88 -2.24 3.24
C LEU A 95 16.87 -1.04 4.21
N GLU A 96 17.77 -1.00 5.20
CA GLU A 96 17.82 0.11 6.16
C GLU A 96 18.13 1.47 5.50
N ARG A 97 18.82 1.51 4.36
CA ARG A 97 19.05 2.76 3.61
C ARG A 97 17.78 3.29 2.93
N ILE A 98 16.87 2.40 2.56
CA ILE A 98 15.61 2.73 1.87
C ILE A 98 14.50 3.04 2.88
N LEU A 99 14.52 2.40 4.05
CA LEU A 99 13.50 2.60 5.09
C LEU A 99 13.67 3.93 5.83
N THR A 100 12.55 4.65 6.02
CA THR A 100 12.49 5.78 6.95
C THR A 100 11.80 5.32 8.23
N ARG A 101 12.46 5.50 9.38
CA ARG A 101 11.93 5.14 10.70
C ARG A 101 11.64 6.35 11.56
N ASN A 102 10.69 6.22 12.49
CA ASN A 102 10.44 7.23 13.51
C ASN A 102 11.37 7.05 14.74
N LYS A 103 11.24 7.96 15.72
CA LYS A 103 12.01 7.92 16.98
C LYS A 103 11.77 6.67 17.84
N TYR A 104 10.72 5.89 17.55
CA TYR A 104 10.38 4.65 18.24
C TYR A 104 10.86 3.40 17.46
N GLY A 105 11.54 3.58 16.32
CA GLY A 105 12.03 2.49 15.47
C GLY A 105 10.99 1.94 14.48
N GLU A 106 9.78 2.48 14.45
CA GLU A 106 8.72 2.03 13.54
C GLU A 106 8.96 2.56 12.14
N VAL A 107 8.72 1.72 11.12
CA VAL A 107 8.83 2.11 9.71
C VAL A 107 7.67 3.04 9.35
N ILE A 108 8.00 4.25 8.92
CA ILE A 108 7.03 5.28 8.52
C ILE A 108 7.02 5.57 7.03
N GLY A 109 8.01 5.08 6.28
CA GLY A 109 8.12 5.33 4.85
C GLY A 109 9.21 4.50 4.21
N VAL A 110 9.21 4.50 2.88
CA VAL A 110 10.17 3.78 2.04
C VAL A 110 10.61 4.73 0.92
N SER A 111 11.91 4.88 0.67
CA SER A 111 12.44 5.74 -0.38
C SER A 111 12.89 4.91 -1.57
N PHE A 112 12.05 4.84 -2.61
CA PHE A 112 12.40 4.17 -3.87
C PHE A 112 13.05 5.12 -4.86
N PRO A 113 13.85 4.60 -5.82
CA PRO A 113 14.34 5.39 -6.95
C PRO A 113 13.17 5.93 -7.80
N GLU A 114 13.45 6.95 -8.62
CA GLU A 114 12.44 7.60 -9.47
C GLU A 114 11.67 6.60 -10.36
N LYS A 115 12.34 5.53 -10.81
CA LYS A 115 11.75 4.44 -11.59
C LYS A 115 12.15 3.12 -10.96
N LEU A 116 11.14 2.29 -10.68
CA LEU A 116 11.31 0.97 -10.08
C LEU A 116 10.50 -0.05 -10.90
N ILE A 117 11.12 -1.16 -11.24
CA ILE A 117 10.42 -2.35 -11.71
C ILE A 117 10.33 -3.31 -10.53
N MET A 118 9.10 -3.52 -10.03
CA MET A 118 8.84 -4.50 -8.97
C MET A 118 8.36 -5.80 -9.61
N ILE A 119 9.05 -6.90 -9.31
CA ILE A 119 8.67 -8.24 -9.73
C ILE A 119 8.20 -8.97 -8.48
N ALA A 120 6.95 -9.45 -8.51
CA ALA A 120 6.34 -10.15 -7.39
C ALA A 120 5.76 -11.49 -7.86
N ASN A 121 5.81 -12.49 -6.99
CA ASN A 121 5.07 -13.73 -7.20
C ASN A 121 3.56 -13.46 -7.09
N HIS A 122 2.74 -14.23 -7.81
CA HIS A 122 1.28 -14.15 -7.73
C HIS A 122 0.71 -15.37 -6.99
N GLN A 123 0.38 -15.20 -5.72
CA GLN A 123 -0.18 -16.23 -4.84
C GLN A 123 -1.70 -16.07 -4.66
N ILE A 124 -2.20 -14.85 -4.52
CA ILE A 124 -3.62 -14.56 -4.37
C ILE A 124 -4.06 -13.39 -5.25
N TYR A 125 -5.33 -13.36 -5.65
CA TYR A 125 -5.86 -12.27 -6.50
C TYR A 125 -5.62 -10.87 -5.95
N ALA A 126 -5.48 -10.74 -4.62
CA ALA A 126 -5.30 -9.48 -3.92
C ALA A 126 -3.82 -9.08 -3.70
N ASP A 127 -2.85 -9.75 -4.33
CA ASP A 127 -1.42 -9.44 -4.15
C ASP A 127 -1.06 -7.99 -4.50
N TRP A 128 -1.82 -7.38 -5.41
CA TRP A 128 -1.64 -5.99 -5.81
C TRP A 128 -1.75 -5.01 -4.63
N ILE A 129 -2.44 -5.38 -3.55
CA ILE A 129 -2.59 -4.54 -2.36
C ILE A 129 -1.27 -4.34 -1.63
N TYR A 130 -0.41 -5.37 -1.55
CA TYR A 130 0.92 -5.24 -0.93
C TYR A 130 1.82 -4.31 -1.74
N ILE A 131 1.81 -4.46 -3.07
CA ILE A 131 2.57 -3.61 -4.00
C ILE A 131 2.08 -2.16 -3.90
N TRP A 132 0.76 -1.96 -3.89
CA TRP A 132 0.16 -0.64 -3.74
C TRP A 132 0.51 -0.01 -2.39
N PHE A 133 0.53 -0.78 -1.30
CA PHE A 133 0.91 -0.30 0.03
C PHE A 133 2.38 0.15 0.08
N LEU A 134 3.31 -0.61 -0.54
CA LEU A 134 4.71 -0.19 -0.66
C LEU A 134 4.84 1.11 -1.46
N ALA A 135 4.12 1.23 -2.59
CA ALA A 135 4.09 2.47 -3.36
C ALA A 135 3.43 3.62 -2.59
N TYR A 136 2.48 3.34 -1.71
CA TYR A 136 1.87 4.33 -0.83
C TYR A 136 2.88 4.85 0.20
N LEU A 137 3.64 3.97 0.84
CA LEU A 137 4.73 4.34 1.76
C LEU A 137 5.83 5.16 1.08
N SER A 138 6.05 4.96 -0.21
CA SER A 138 6.99 5.76 -1.02
C SER A 138 6.40 7.00 -1.66
N LYS A 139 5.12 7.32 -1.37
CA LYS A 139 4.37 8.42 -1.98
C LYS A 139 4.27 8.34 -3.52
N ALA A 140 4.43 7.14 -4.09
CA ALA A 140 4.36 6.85 -5.52
C ALA A 140 3.10 6.06 -5.94
N HIS A 141 2.14 5.85 -5.03
CA HIS A 141 0.91 5.07 -5.30
C HIS A 141 0.10 5.56 -6.51
N GLY A 142 0.14 6.86 -6.84
CA GLY A 142 -0.52 7.43 -8.03
C GLY A 142 0.22 7.18 -9.36
N ALA A 143 1.48 6.75 -9.31
CA ALA A 143 2.31 6.42 -10.47
C ALA A 143 2.45 4.90 -10.69
N LEU A 144 1.78 4.09 -9.86
CA LEU A 144 1.83 2.62 -9.94
C LEU A 144 1.16 2.13 -11.23
N LYS A 145 1.89 1.33 -12.01
CA LYS A 145 1.37 0.64 -13.19
C LYS A 145 1.54 -0.86 -13.00
N ILE A 146 0.43 -1.60 -13.09
CA ILE A 146 0.42 -3.05 -12.94
C ILE A 146 0.20 -3.67 -14.31
N MET A 147 1.11 -4.55 -14.72
CA MET A 147 1.00 -5.27 -15.99
C MET A 147 0.08 -6.48 -15.80
N LEU A 148 -1.01 -6.52 -16.56
CA LEU A 148 -2.00 -7.59 -16.51
C LEU A 148 -2.07 -8.36 -17.82
N LYS A 149 -2.57 -9.60 -17.76
CA LYS A 149 -2.84 -10.43 -18.94
C LYS A 149 -3.92 -9.77 -19.82
N TYR A 150 -3.74 -9.82 -21.13
CA TYR A 150 -4.70 -9.25 -22.10
C TYR A 150 -6.15 -9.68 -21.89
N SER A 151 -6.40 -10.95 -21.49
CA SER A 151 -7.76 -11.44 -21.25
C SER A 151 -8.51 -10.66 -20.15
N LEU A 152 -7.81 -9.98 -19.24
CA LEU A 152 -8.45 -9.12 -18.24
C LEU A 152 -8.98 -7.80 -18.84
N SER A 153 -8.49 -7.38 -20.01
CA SER A 153 -9.06 -6.23 -20.74
C SER A 153 -10.50 -6.50 -21.23
N LEU A 154 -10.92 -7.76 -21.27
CA LEU A 154 -12.27 -8.16 -21.66
C LEU A 154 -13.26 -8.14 -20.49
N VAL A 155 -12.80 -7.88 -19.25
CA VAL A 155 -13.68 -7.78 -18.08
C VAL A 155 -14.45 -6.46 -18.17
N PRO A 156 -15.80 -6.48 -18.14
CA PRO A 156 -16.61 -5.26 -18.15
C PRO A 156 -16.19 -4.32 -17.02
N VAL A 157 -16.15 -3.01 -17.29
CA VAL A 157 -15.78 -1.92 -16.35
C VAL A 157 -14.29 -1.88 -15.96
N TYR A 158 -13.65 -3.02 -15.68
CA TYR A 158 -12.25 -3.06 -15.24
C TYR A 158 -11.23 -3.12 -16.38
N GLY A 159 -11.67 -3.45 -17.61
CA GLY A 159 -10.83 -3.51 -18.81
C GLY A 159 -10.86 -2.25 -19.69
N MET A 160 -11.65 -1.23 -19.34
CA MET A 160 -11.76 0.05 -20.06
C MET A 160 -10.71 1.07 -19.63
#